data_AF-E8QTH5-F1
#
_entry.id   AF-E8QTH5-F1
#
_cell.length_a   1.000
_cell.length_b   1.000
_cell.length_c   1.000
_cell.angle_alpha   90.00
_cell.angle_beta   90.00
_cell.angle_gamma   90.00
#
_symmetry.space_group_name_H-M   'P 1'
#
loop_
_entity.id
_entity.type
_entity.pdbx_description
1 polymer ?
#
loop_
_entity_poly.entity_id
_entity_poly.type
_entity_poly.pdbx_seq_one_letter_code
_entity_poly.pdbx_strand_id
1 'polypeptide(L)'
;MPLSCLHPFGPFETPNEPDLNNPLLDPPSSDKICLLGPMKSGKTTFALKLAKNFKNPVYINYNDMRLNKNTLSSWLLKWHLEKKMDSLILDNIDRLDFSLPKLSQIILIPSLLSPIIPPDFSLRYALGLSFKEYSRFFKPNTPKSTLFNRFLKEGNALDSLFIGNEPEKILKKQENIKLIFQAYAPLMAKICAYQSKFMSVFYLYTQLKKELKISKDTLYKLLHTLEQQRVLFLVPNFENNKTKLYLCDFALPYSLTSSPSLLNIFENMVFLELYKQFPNHKLYSHDNGIFILCKNNANQLALIAHAFPTPHFLEKQLLWCKEHGFFNIIVVSINAPTLADNSPYKHLNFIDFSLDIQSILV
;
A
#
# COMPACT_ATOMS: atom_id res chain seq x y z
N MET A 1 -33.45 -12.86 -5.27
CA MET A 1 -32.31 -13.66 -5.73
C MET A 1 -32.51 -15.08 -5.27
N PRO A 2 -32.16 -16.10 -6.07
CA PRO A 2 -31.98 -17.42 -5.49
C PRO A 2 -30.96 -17.28 -4.35
N LEU A 3 -31.20 -17.97 -3.23
CA LEU A 3 -30.31 -17.99 -2.06
C LEU A 3 -28.85 -18.35 -2.41
N SER A 4 -28.57 -18.82 -3.63
CA SER A 4 -27.25 -19.17 -4.14
C SER A 4 -26.30 -18.00 -4.39
N CYS A 5 -26.78 -16.75 -4.42
CA CYS A 5 -25.91 -15.56 -4.53
C CYS A 5 -25.35 -15.10 -3.18
N LEU A 6 -25.97 -15.58 -2.09
CA LEU A 6 -25.53 -15.34 -0.72
C LEU A 6 -24.84 -16.62 -0.30
N HIS A 7 -23.55 -16.57 -0.03
CA HIS A 7 -23.00 -17.63 0.81
C HIS A 7 -23.56 -17.38 2.22
N PRO A 8 -24.48 -18.21 2.76
CA PRO A 8 -24.54 -18.31 4.21
C PRO A 8 -23.12 -18.64 4.64
N PHE A 9 -22.61 -17.87 5.60
CA PHE A 9 -21.25 -17.99 6.12
C PHE A 9 -21.05 -19.42 6.65
N GLY A 10 -20.56 -20.31 5.79
CA GLY A 10 -19.90 -21.52 6.23
C GLY A 10 -18.59 -21.13 6.93
N PRO A 11 -18.12 -21.90 7.91
CA PRO A 11 -16.86 -21.61 8.59
C PRO A 11 -15.75 -21.63 7.54
N PHE A 12 -15.23 -20.46 7.19
CA PHE A 12 -13.96 -20.38 6.50
C PHE A 12 -12.91 -20.87 7.49
N GLU A 13 -12.38 -22.07 7.25
CA GLU A 13 -11.04 -22.42 7.69
C GLU A 13 -10.09 -21.41 7.05
N THR A 14 -9.90 -20.28 7.72
CA THR A 14 -8.70 -19.50 7.50
C THR A 14 -7.57 -20.38 8.01
N PRO A 15 -6.52 -20.67 7.20
CA PRO A 15 -5.27 -21.15 7.77
C PRO A 15 -4.88 -20.23 8.93
N ASN A 16 -4.02 -20.68 9.84
CA ASN A 16 -3.44 -19.82 10.87
C ASN A 16 -2.73 -18.63 10.21
N GLU A 17 -3.50 -17.58 9.89
CA GLU A 17 -3.04 -16.41 9.19
C GLU A 17 -2.31 -15.56 10.23
N PRO A 18 -1.09 -15.11 9.92
CA PRO A 18 -0.35 -14.28 10.86
C PRO A 18 -1.12 -12.98 11.14
N ASP A 19 -1.01 -12.45 12.35
CA ASP A 19 -1.57 -11.14 12.67
C ASP A 19 -0.96 -10.09 11.75
N LEU A 20 -1.75 -9.61 10.79
CA LEU A 20 -1.41 -8.48 9.94
C LEU A 20 -1.79 -7.19 10.68
N ASN A 21 -1.12 -6.08 10.35
CA ASN A 21 -1.59 -4.73 10.70
C ASN A 21 -2.88 -4.49 9.90
N ASN A 22 -3.97 -5.02 10.41
CA ASN A 22 -5.30 -4.86 9.87
C ASN A 22 -5.78 -3.46 10.26
N PRO A 23 -6.07 -2.58 9.29
CA PRO A 23 -6.49 -1.21 9.55
C PRO A 23 -7.86 -1.11 10.25
N LEU A 24 -8.53 -2.25 10.46
CA LEU A 24 -9.81 -2.41 11.14
C LEU A 24 -9.71 -3.03 12.54
N LEU A 25 -8.51 -3.36 13.04
CA LEU A 25 -8.34 -3.96 14.39
C LEU A 25 -8.40 -2.92 15.52
N ASP A 26 -7.94 -1.69 15.29
CA ASP A 26 -8.25 -0.59 16.20
C ASP A 26 -9.77 -0.40 16.21
N PRO A 27 -10.44 -0.34 17.38
CA PRO A 27 -11.89 -0.26 17.45
C PRO A 27 -12.34 0.88 16.53
N PRO A 28 -13.16 0.58 15.49
CA PRO A 28 -13.53 1.60 14.55
C PRO A 28 -14.31 2.66 15.33
N SER A 29 -13.81 3.89 15.33
CA SER A 29 -14.50 5.04 15.91
C SER A 29 -15.82 5.35 15.20
N SER A 30 -16.13 4.64 14.11
CA SER A 30 -17.29 4.83 13.25
C SER A 30 -17.85 3.49 12.78
N ASP A 31 -19.16 3.35 12.89
CA ASP A 31 -19.95 2.24 12.36
C ASP A 31 -19.95 2.19 10.81
N LYS A 32 -19.40 3.23 10.16
CA LYS A 32 -19.27 3.33 8.70
C LYS A 32 -17.81 3.50 8.31
N ILE A 33 -17.30 2.54 7.53
CA ILE A 33 -15.89 2.46 7.12
C ILE A 33 -15.80 2.35 5.60
N CYS A 34 -15.02 3.23 4.99
CA CYS A 34 -14.64 3.12 3.59
C CYS A 34 -13.20 2.63 3.54
N LEU A 35 -13.03 1.36 3.16
CA LEU A 35 -11.74 0.67 3.12
C LEU A 35 -11.13 0.79 1.73
N LEU A 36 -10.15 1.67 1.62
CA LEU A 36 -9.39 1.95 0.41
C LEU A 36 -8.06 1.19 0.41
N GLY A 37 -7.39 1.18 -0.74
CA GLY A 37 -6.04 0.63 -0.84
C GLY A 37 -5.76 -0.04 -2.18
N PRO A 38 -4.50 -0.43 -2.42
CA PRO A 38 -4.08 -1.04 -3.68
C PRO A 38 -4.78 -2.35 -3.96
N MET A 39 -4.68 -2.82 -5.20
CA MET A 39 -5.08 -4.20 -5.51
C MET A 39 -4.34 -5.20 -4.63
N LYS A 40 -5.03 -6.29 -4.26
CA LYS A 40 -4.42 -7.43 -3.56
C LYS A 40 -3.75 -7.09 -2.21
N SER A 41 -4.18 -5.99 -1.56
CA SER A 41 -3.74 -5.56 -0.22
C SER A 41 -4.49 -6.22 0.94
N GLY A 42 -5.40 -7.16 0.67
CA GLY A 42 -6.17 -7.85 1.72
C GLY A 42 -7.44 -7.15 2.19
N LYS A 43 -7.93 -6.11 1.48
CA LYS A 43 -9.17 -5.37 1.83
C LYS A 43 -10.36 -6.29 2.16
N THR A 44 -10.69 -7.19 1.23
CA THR A 44 -11.78 -8.16 1.40
C THR A 44 -11.54 -9.08 2.59
N THR A 45 -10.32 -9.58 2.77
CA THR A 45 -9.93 -10.43 3.91
C THR A 45 -10.13 -9.71 5.24
N PHE A 46 -9.69 -8.45 5.35
CA PHE A 46 -9.86 -7.65 6.57
C PHE A 46 -11.33 -7.39 6.89
N ALA A 47 -12.13 -7.02 5.89
CA ALA A 47 -13.57 -6.81 6.06
C ALA A 47 -14.27 -8.10 6.52
N LEU A 48 -13.97 -9.24 5.89
CA LEU A 48 -14.53 -10.54 6.27
C LEU A 48 -14.08 -10.99 7.66
N LYS A 49 -12.84 -10.71 8.07
CA LYS A 49 -12.35 -11.00 9.44
C LYS A 49 -13.13 -10.19 10.48
N LEU A 50 -13.39 -8.90 10.22
CA LEU A 50 -14.21 -8.07 11.11
C LEU A 50 -15.67 -8.56 11.18
N ALA A 51 -16.24 -8.99 10.05
CA ALA A 51 -17.60 -9.52 9.98
C ALA A 51 -17.86 -10.74 10.86
N LYS A 52 -16.83 -11.54 11.19
CA LYS A 52 -16.94 -12.70 12.09
C LYS A 52 -17.40 -12.32 13.51
N ASN A 53 -17.25 -11.06 13.92
CA ASN A 53 -17.70 -10.56 15.22
C ASN A 53 -19.21 -10.23 15.27
N PHE A 54 -19.92 -10.37 14.15
CA PHE A 54 -21.35 -10.06 14.01
C PHE A 54 -22.17 -11.35 13.86
N LYS A 55 -23.44 -11.31 14.24
CA LYS A 55 -24.32 -12.50 14.24
C LYS A 55 -24.85 -12.80 12.84
N ASN A 56 -25.22 -11.77 12.08
CA ASN A 56 -25.81 -11.91 10.76
C ASN A 56 -25.12 -10.96 9.74
N PRO A 57 -23.80 -11.11 9.53
CA PRO A 57 -23.11 -10.31 8.53
C PRO A 57 -23.62 -10.62 7.13
N VAL A 58 -23.64 -9.61 6.26
CA VAL A 58 -23.97 -9.76 4.83
C VAL A 58 -22.80 -9.23 4.01
N TYR A 59 -22.32 -10.03 3.06
CA TYR A 59 -21.27 -9.67 2.12
C TYR A 59 -21.80 -9.70 0.69
N ILE A 60 -21.54 -8.63 -0.07
CA ILE A 60 -21.98 -8.49 -1.45
C ILE A 60 -20.82 -8.00 -2.31
N ASN A 61 -20.46 -8.79 -3.33
CA ASN A 61 -19.48 -8.40 -4.33
C ASN A 61 -20.18 -7.83 -5.57
N TYR A 62 -19.94 -6.56 -5.90
CA TYR A 62 -20.53 -5.87 -7.04
C TYR A 62 -20.06 -6.38 -8.41
N ASN A 63 -18.96 -7.14 -8.43
CA ASN A 63 -18.44 -7.81 -9.62
C ASN A 63 -19.01 -9.23 -9.77
N ASP A 64 -19.83 -9.73 -8.84
CA ASP A 64 -20.46 -11.04 -8.99
C ASP A 64 -21.50 -10.99 -10.12
N MET A 65 -21.30 -11.82 -11.15
CA MET A 65 -22.18 -11.88 -12.33
C MET A 65 -23.62 -12.29 -11.99
N ARG A 66 -23.85 -12.90 -10.82
CA ARG A 66 -25.19 -13.32 -10.36
C ARG A 66 -25.96 -12.16 -9.70
N LEU A 67 -25.29 -11.04 -9.41
CA LEU A 67 -25.89 -9.90 -8.72
C LEU A 67 -26.76 -9.06 -9.67
N ASN A 68 -28.08 -9.17 -9.51
CA ASN A 68 -29.04 -8.20 -10.04
C ASN A 68 -29.08 -6.91 -9.20
N LYS A 69 -28.29 -5.93 -9.62
CA LYS A 69 -28.15 -4.60 -9.00
C LYS A 69 -29.48 -3.83 -8.88
N ASN A 70 -30.42 -4.00 -9.81
CA ASN A 70 -31.70 -3.27 -9.82
C ASN A 70 -32.61 -3.65 -8.65
N THR A 71 -32.45 -4.84 -8.10
CA THR A 71 -33.27 -5.31 -6.97
C THR A 71 -32.59 -5.12 -5.62
N LEU A 72 -31.28 -4.85 -5.59
CA LEU A 72 -30.44 -4.91 -4.40
C LEU A 72 -30.97 -4.04 -3.25
N SER A 73 -31.40 -2.80 -3.54
CA SER A 73 -31.92 -1.87 -2.54
C SER A 73 -33.15 -2.44 -1.79
N SER A 74 -34.10 -3.00 -2.53
CA SER A 74 -35.29 -3.65 -1.97
C SER A 74 -34.96 -4.84 -1.09
N TRP A 75 -33.93 -5.62 -1.46
CA TRP A 75 -33.46 -6.77 -0.66
C TRP A 75 -32.78 -6.34 0.63
N LEU A 76 -31.90 -5.35 0.56
CA LEU A 76 -31.22 -4.80 1.75
C LEU A 76 -32.22 -4.22 2.75
N LEU A 77 -33.23 -3.47 2.26
CA LEU A 77 -34.30 -2.94 3.10
C LEU A 77 -35.11 -4.07 3.76
N LYS A 78 -35.50 -5.09 2.98
CA LYS A 78 -36.23 -6.25 3.50
C LYS A 78 -35.46 -6.98 4.59
N TRP A 79 -34.18 -7.29 4.39
CA TRP A 79 -33.36 -7.97 5.40
C TRP A 79 -33.12 -7.14 6.66
N HIS A 80 -32.98 -5.83 6.50
CA HIS A 80 -32.90 -4.92 7.62
C HIS A 80 -34.18 -4.95 8.47
N LEU A 81 -35.36 -4.81 7.84
CA LEU A 81 -36.66 -4.84 8.53
C LEU A 81 -36.95 -6.20 9.19
N GLU A 82 -36.55 -7.30 8.55
CA GLU A 82 -36.67 -8.66 9.09
C GLU A 82 -35.60 -8.99 10.15
N LYS A 83 -34.72 -8.04 10.52
CA LYS A 83 -33.60 -8.23 11.46
C LYS A 83 -32.66 -9.40 11.10
N LYS A 84 -32.52 -9.67 9.80
CA LYS A 84 -31.66 -10.73 9.23
C LYS A 84 -30.26 -10.24 8.86
N MET A 85 -29.93 -8.99 9.17
CA MET A 85 -28.65 -8.35 8.87
C MET A 85 -28.30 -7.38 9.99
N ASP A 86 -27.09 -7.52 10.55
CA ASP A 86 -26.54 -6.61 11.57
C ASP A 86 -25.24 -5.92 11.12
N SER A 87 -24.59 -6.44 10.07
CA SER A 87 -23.43 -5.85 9.40
C SER A 87 -23.52 -6.02 7.89
N LEU A 88 -22.99 -5.07 7.13
CA LEU A 88 -22.99 -5.08 5.67
C LEU A 88 -21.59 -4.76 5.11
N ILE A 89 -21.13 -5.59 4.18
CA ILE A 89 -19.93 -5.34 3.37
C ILE A 89 -20.34 -5.24 1.91
N LEU A 90 -20.04 -4.12 1.27
CA LEU A 90 -20.20 -3.94 -0.18
C LEU A 90 -18.81 -3.84 -0.81
N ASP A 91 -18.44 -4.86 -1.59
CA ASP A 91 -17.14 -4.98 -2.24
C ASP A 91 -17.20 -4.65 -3.73
N ASN A 92 -16.13 -4.04 -4.25
CA ASN A 92 -15.99 -3.52 -5.62
C ASN A 92 -17.10 -2.55 -6.05
N ILE A 93 -17.63 -1.75 -5.13
CA ILE A 93 -18.72 -0.83 -5.42
C ILE A 93 -18.22 0.41 -6.19
N ASP A 94 -18.87 0.73 -7.30
CA ASP A 94 -18.53 1.86 -8.19
C ASP A 94 -19.52 3.03 -8.05
N ARG A 95 -20.69 2.79 -7.47
CA ARG A 95 -21.73 3.80 -7.21
C ARG A 95 -22.63 3.40 -6.05
N LEU A 96 -23.12 4.39 -5.31
CA LEU A 96 -24.12 4.22 -4.26
C LEU A 96 -25.40 4.97 -4.67
N ASP A 97 -26.31 4.26 -5.34
CA ASP A 97 -27.56 4.78 -5.91
C ASP A 97 -28.79 4.55 -5.01
N PHE A 98 -28.56 4.17 -3.75
CA PHE A 98 -29.61 3.92 -2.76
C PHE A 98 -29.16 4.31 -1.35
N SER A 99 -30.14 4.45 -0.44
CA SER A 99 -29.89 4.69 0.97
C SER A 99 -29.44 3.40 1.68
N LEU A 100 -28.36 3.50 2.45
CA LEU A 100 -27.87 2.40 3.26
C LEU A 100 -28.73 2.24 4.53
N PRO A 101 -29.08 1.00 4.92
CA PRO A 101 -29.81 0.75 6.16
C PRO A 101 -28.96 1.11 7.39
N LYS A 102 -29.61 1.41 8.53
CA LYS A 102 -28.90 1.67 9.78
C LYS A 102 -28.47 0.35 10.41
N LEU A 103 -27.17 0.05 10.38
CA LEU A 103 -26.58 -1.18 10.89
C LEU A 103 -25.47 -0.86 11.90
N SER A 104 -25.08 -1.86 12.69
CA SER A 104 -23.97 -1.73 13.64
C SER A 104 -22.63 -1.54 12.93
N GLN A 105 -22.48 -2.09 11.72
CA GLN A 105 -21.30 -1.87 10.90
C GLN A 105 -21.64 -1.90 9.41
N ILE A 106 -21.09 -0.96 8.67
CA ILE A 106 -21.07 -0.95 7.21
C ILE A 106 -19.63 -0.74 6.75
N ILE A 107 -19.18 -1.60 5.85
CA ILE A 107 -17.88 -1.50 5.20
C ILE A 107 -18.10 -1.37 3.69
N LEU A 108 -17.60 -0.29 3.11
CA LEU A 108 -17.52 -0.12 1.67
C LEU A 108 -16.09 -0.39 1.23
N ILE A 109 -15.92 -1.25 0.23
CA ILE A 109 -14.66 -1.42 -0.50
C ILE A 109 -14.93 -0.94 -1.92
N PRO A 110 -14.54 0.30 -2.26
CA PRO A 110 -14.80 0.84 -3.59
C PRO A 110 -14.00 0.15 -4.69
N SER A 111 -14.52 0.28 -5.91
CA SER A 111 -13.77 0.01 -7.14
C SER A 111 -12.48 0.83 -7.18
N LEU A 112 -11.39 0.23 -7.66
CA LEU A 112 -10.06 0.89 -7.65
C LEU A 112 -10.01 2.13 -8.56
N LEU A 113 -10.59 2.07 -9.76
CA LEU A 113 -10.47 3.15 -10.75
C LEU A 113 -11.62 4.16 -10.70
N SER A 114 -12.71 3.82 -10.01
CA SER A 114 -13.85 4.69 -9.78
C SER A 114 -14.27 4.65 -8.30
N PRO A 115 -13.39 5.08 -7.38
CA PRO A 115 -13.68 4.97 -5.96
C PRO A 115 -14.75 5.96 -5.53
N ILE A 116 -15.75 5.46 -4.81
CA ILE A 116 -16.71 6.29 -4.08
C ILE A 116 -16.23 6.56 -2.66
N ILE A 117 -16.33 7.81 -2.22
CA ILE A 117 -15.95 8.22 -0.86
C ILE A 117 -17.12 9.03 -0.27
N PRO A 118 -18.10 8.38 0.38
CA PRO A 118 -19.18 9.10 1.01
C PRO A 118 -18.68 9.90 2.24
N PRO A 119 -19.23 11.10 2.49
CA PRO A 119 -18.71 12.01 3.52
C PRO A 119 -18.90 11.50 4.96
N ASP A 120 -19.87 10.61 5.19
CA ASP A 120 -20.20 10.02 6.49
C ASP A 120 -19.42 8.73 6.80
N PHE A 121 -18.41 8.41 6.00
CA PHE A 121 -17.57 7.21 6.16
C PHE A 121 -16.18 7.56 6.67
N SER A 122 -15.71 6.82 7.67
CA SER A 122 -14.32 6.88 8.10
C SER A 122 -13.43 6.19 7.07
N LEU A 123 -12.40 6.88 6.60
CA LEU A 123 -11.44 6.33 5.64
C LEU A 123 -10.44 5.42 6.36
N ARG A 124 -10.24 4.22 5.83
CA ARG A 124 -9.21 3.28 6.26
C ARG A 124 -8.44 2.77 5.06
N TYR A 125 -7.16 2.44 5.23
CA TYR A 125 -6.29 2.01 4.15
C TYR A 125 -5.68 0.64 4.43
N ALA A 126 -5.95 -0.32 3.57
CA ALA A 126 -5.19 -1.56 3.51
C ALA A 126 -3.96 -1.35 2.63
N LEU A 127 -2.77 -1.60 3.17
CA LEU A 127 -1.49 -1.45 2.46
C LEU A 127 -0.85 -2.82 2.23
N GLY A 128 0.18 -2.86 1.39
CA GLY A 128 1.03 -4.05 1.26
C GLY A 128 1.70 -4.46 2.58
N LEU A 129 2.28 -5.65 2.59
CA LEU A 129 2.97 -6.21 3.75
C LEU A 129 4.23 -5.40 4.09
N SER A 130 4.44 -5.10 5.36
CA SER A 130 5.78 -4.83 5.89
C SER A 130 6.59 -6.12 5.87
N PHE A 131 7.91 -6.02 5.90
CA PHE A 131 8.79 -7.17 6.03
C PHE A 131 8.48 -7.98 7.29
N LYS A 132 8.14 -7.30 8.40
CA LYS A 132 7.72 -7.93 9.64
C LYS A 132 6.49 -8.81 9.44
N GLU A 133 5.47 -8.33 8.74
CA GLU A 133 4.28 -9.14 8.42
C GLU A 133 4.58 -10.25 7.42
N TYR A 134 5.33 -9.94 6.36
CA TYR A 134 5.75 -10.92 5.34
C TYR A 134 6.47 -12.12 5.98
N SER A 135 7.39 -11.85 6.91
CA SER A 135 8.17 -12.90 7.58
C SER A 135 7.32 -13.90 8.36
N ARG A 136 6.14 -13.50 8.83
CA ARG A 136 5.25 -14.35 9.65
C ARG A 136 4.53 -15.44 8.84
N PHE A 137 4.51 -15.33 7.52
CA PHE A 137 3.95 -16.38 6.66
C PHE A 137 4.90 -17.58 6.48
N PHE A 138 6.14 -17.46 6.93
CA PHE A 138 7.16 -18.49 6.78
C PHE A 138 7.48 -19.16 8.12
N LYS A 139 8.07 -20.36 8.05
CA LYS A 139 8.43 -21.10 9.26
C LYS A 139 9.43 -20.29 10.10
N PRO A 140 9.33 -20.29 11.45
CA PRO A 140 10.19 -19.48 12.32
C PRO A 140 11.70 -19.70 12.15
N ASN A 141 12.09 -20.89 11.68
CA ASN A 141 13.49 -21.26 11.43
C ASN A 141 14.02 -20.82 10.05
N THR A 142 13.20 -20.15 9.23
CA THR A 142 13.64 -19.69 7.91
C THR A 142 14.63 -18.53 8.07
N PRO A 143 15.84 -18.58 7.49
CA PRO A 143 16.82 -17.50 7.64
C PRO A 143 16.25 -16.15 7.17
N LYS A 144 16.37 -15.12 8.01
CA LYS A 144 15.85 -13.77 7.70
C LYS A 144 16.46 -13.19 6.41
N SER A 145 17.72 -13.52 6.11
CA SER A 145 18.38 -13.13 4.86
C SER A 145 17.71 -13.75 3.62
N THR A 146 17.29 -15.02 3.71
CA THR A 146 16.52 -15.68 2.64
C THR A 146 15.16 -15.01 2.46
N LEU A 147 14.47 -14.71 3.56
CA LEU A 147 13.19 -13.99 3.51
C LEU A 147 13.32 -12.60 2.92
N PHE A 148 14.37 -11.86 3.29
CA PHE A 148 14.65 -10.54 2.74
C PHE A 148 14.92 -10.58 1.24
N ASN A 149 15.75 -11.52 0.78
CA ASN A 149 16.04 -11.68 -0.65
C ASN A 149 14.78 -12.02 -1.46
N ARG A 150 13.85 -12.78 -0.88
CA ARG A 150 12.53 -13.04 -1.49
C ARG A 150 11.67 -11.78 -1.50
N PHE A 151 11.48 -11.13 -0.35
CA PHE A 151 10.69 -9.91 -0.21
C PHE A 151 11.16 -8.82 -1.19
N LEU A 152 12.47 -8.59 -1.29
CA LEU A 152 13.06 -7.60 -2.20
C LEU A 152 12.73 -7.87 -3.68
N LYS A 153 12.69 -9.14 -4.10
CA LYS A 153 12.40 -9.54 -5.49
C LYS A 153 10.90 -9.60 -5.78
N GLU A 154 10.16 -10.17 -4.84
CA GLU A 154 8.75 -10.51 -5.00
C GLU A 154 7.82 -9.34 -4.69
N GLY A 155 8.27 -8.37 -3.91
CA GLY A 155 7.45 -7.25 -3.46
C GLY A 155 6.68 -7.55 -2.19
N ASN A 156 5.72 -6.68 -1.90
CA ASN A 156 4.91 -6.71 -0.68
C ASN A 156 3.43 -7.02 -0.90
N ALA A 157 3.05 -7.44 -2.11
CA ALA A 157 1.68 -7.85 -2.39
C ALA A 157 1.34 -9.14 -1.64
N LEU A 158 0.14 -9.24 -1.05
CA LEU A 158 -0.25 -10.41 -0.28
C LEU A 158 -0.43 -11.66 -1.16
N ASP A 159 -0.89 -11.48 -2.40
CA ASP A 159 -1.20 -12.58 -3.31
C ASP A 159 0.04 -13.30 -3.85
N SER A 160 1.22 -12.66 -3.84
CA SER A 160 2.47 -13.28 -4.28
C SER A 160 2.90 -14.45 -3.39
N LEU A 161 2.47 -14.46 -2.12
CA LEU A 161 2.77 -15.53 -1.16
C LEU A 161 2.16 -16.89 -1.52
N PHE A 162 1.08 -16.89 -2.30
CA PHE A 162 0.34 -18.10 -2.65
C PHE A 162 0.74 -18.69 -3.99
N ILE A 163 1.77 -18.13 -4.65
CA ILE A 163 2.27 -18.57 -5.94
C ILE A 163 3.68 -19.14 -5.75
N GLY A 164 3.88 -20.40 -6.14
CA GLY A 164 5.10 -21.14 -5.80
C GLY A 164 6.34 -20.76 -6.61
N ASN A 165 6.19 -20.35 -7.88
CA ASN A 165 7.32 -20.06 -8.75
C ASN A 165 7.38 -18.59 -9.20
N GLU A 166 8.59 -18.09 -9.44
CA GLU A 166 8.85 -16.69 -9.77
C GLU A 166 8.27 -16.23 -11.13
N PRO A 167 8.37 -17.02 -12.22
CA PRO A 167 7.80 -16.61 -13.51
C PRO A 167 6.27 -16.42 -13.44
N GLU A 168 5.55 -17.31 -12.74
CA GLU A 168 4.09 -17.16 -12.57
C GLU A 168 3.75 -15.92 -11.74
N LYS A 169 4.55 -15.57 -10.72
CA LYS A 169 4.33 -14.33 -9.96
C LYS A 169 4.39 -13.11 -10.87
N ILE A 170 5.39 -13.04 -11.74
CA ILE A 170 5.54 -11.93 -12.69
C ILE A 170 4.34 -11.88 -13.65
N LEU A 171 3.99 -13.00 -14.27
CA LEU A 171 2.85 -13.08 -15.18
C LEU A 171 1.55 -12.70 -14.47
N LYS A 172 1.35 -13.16 -13.24
CA LYS A 172 0.17 -12.85 -12.45
C LYS A 172 0.05 -11.37 -12.14
N LYS A 173 1.15 -10.71 -11.78
CA LYS A 173 1.18 -9.25 -11.60
C LYS A 173 0.80 -8.54 -12.90
N GLN A 174 1.34 -8.96 -14.04
CA GLN A 174 0.98 -8.38 -15.34
C GLN A 174 -0.49 -8.61 -15.69
N GLU A 175 -1.04 -9.80 -15.45
CA GLU A 175 -2.47 -10.11 -15.63
C GLU A 175 -3.35 -9.23 -14.75
N ASN A 176 -3.05 -9.14 -13.46
CA ASN A 176 -3.78 -8.30 -12.52
C ASN A 176 -3.80 -6.83 -12.99
N ILE A 177 -2.65 -6.31 -13.44
CA ILE A 177 -2.54 -4.95 -13.97
C ILE A 177 -3.38 -4.79 -15.24
N LYS A 178 -3.31 -5.73 -16.19
CA LYS A 178 -4.11 -5.70 -17.43
C LYS A 178 -5.61 -5.73 -17.15
N LEU A 179 -6.06 -6.60 -16.23
CA LEU A 179 -7.46 -6.75 -15.87
C LEU A 179 -8.02 -5.49 -15.21
N ILE A 180 -7.27 -4.90 -14.28
CA ILE A 180 -7.72 -3.75 -13.50
C ILE A 180 -7.62 -2.47 -14.31
N PHE A 181 -6.49 -2.23 -14.96
CA PHE A 181 -6.24 -0.99 -15.68
C PHE A 181 -6.77 -0.99 -17.11
N GLN A 182 -7.03 -2.14 -17.71
CA GLN A 182 -7.58 -2.27 -19.06
C GLN A 182 -6.80 -1.40 -20.06
N ALA A 183 -7.46 -0.44 -20.73
CA ALA A 183 -6.83 0.49 -21.66
C ALA A 183 -5.72 1.36 -21.02
N TYR A 184 -5.74 1.55 -19.69
CA TYR A 184 -4.70 2.25 -18.94
C TYR A 184 -3.51 1.37 -18.55
N ALA A 185 -3.52 0.06 -18.83
CA ALA A 185 -2.42 -0.83 -18.42
C ALA A 185 -1.05 -0.42 -19.01
N PRO A 186 -0.93 -0.03 -20.30
CA PRO A 186 0.34 0.48 -20.82
C PRO A 186 0.80 1.76 -20.12
N LEU A 187 -0.14 2.63 -19.76
CA LEU A 187 0.13 3.86 -19.03
C LEU A 187 0.66 3.55 -17.62
N MET A 188 0.03 2.62 -16.90
CA MET A 188 0.49 2.18 -15.58
C MET A 188 1.92 1.61 -15.64
N ALA A 189 2.23 0.76 -16.62
CA ALA A 189 3.58 0.21 -16.80
C ALA A 189 4.63 1.31 -17.02
N LYS A 190 4.30 2.36 -17.79
CA LYS A 190 5.20 3.51 -17.99
C LYS A 190 5.36 4.35 -16.72
N ILE A 191 4.30 4.51 -15.92
CA ILE A 191 4.40 5.17 -14.61
C ILE A 191 5.38 4.43 -13.68
N CYS A 192 5.39 3.09 -13.70
CA CYS A 192 6.32 2.31 -12.87
C CYS A 192 7.81 2.62 -13.13
N ALA A 193 8.17 3.04 -14.36
CA ALA A 193 9.54 3.43 -14.69
C ALA A 193 10.00 4.74 -13.98
N TYR A 194 9.08 5.45 -13.33
CA TYR A 194 9.34 6.67 -12.57
C TYR A 194 9.40 6.44 -11.05
N GLN A 195 9.38 5.19 -10.58
CA GLN A 195 9.53 4.88 -9.16
C GLN A 195 10.80 5.51 -8.57
N SER A 196 10.64 6.14 -7.42
CA SER A 196 11.66 6.88 -6.64
C SER A 196 12.34 8.00 -7.42
N LYS A 197 11.67 8.58 -8.42
CA LYS A 197 12.19 9.75 -9.19
C LYS A 197 11.39 11.01 -8.87
N PHE A 198 12.09 12.13 -8.74
CA PHE A 198 11.45 13.44 -8.66
C PHE A 198 10.81 13.79 -10.00
N MET A 199 9.60 14.30 -9.94
CA MET A 199 8.86 14.73 -11.11
C MET A 199 7.82 15.79 -10.75
N SER A 200 7.38 16.53 -11.77
CA SER A 200 6.08 17.17 -11.75
C SER A 200 5.11 16.37 -12.62
N VAL A 201 3.81 16.48 -12.33
CA VAL A 201 2.77 15.84 -13.15
C VAL A 201 2.85 16.30 -14.62
N PHE A 202 3.20 17.58 -14.83
CA PHE A 202 3.41 18.13 -16.18
C PHE A 202 4.61 17.49 -16.88
N TYR A 203 5.74 17.31 -16.18
CA TYR A 203 6.91 16.62 -16.73
C TYR A 203 6.56 15.16 -17.09
N LEU A 204 5.84 14.45 -16.23
CA LEU A 204 5.39 13.10 -16.54
C LEU A 204 4.54 13.06 -17.82
N TYR A 205 3.57 13.98 -17.93
CA TYR A 205 2.75 14.10 -19.12
C TYR A 205 3.59 14.32 -20.39
N THR A 206 4.56 15.24 -20.36
CA THR A 206 5.35 15.58 -21.54
C THR A 206 6.24 14.43 -22.01
N GLN A 207 6.68 13.54 -21.10
CA GLN A 207 7.39 12.34 -21.49
C GLN A 207 6.44 11.26 -22.01
N LEU A 208 5.36 10.96 -21.27
CA LEU A 208 4.46 9.86 -21.62
C LEU A 208 3.70 10.09 -22.93
N LYS A 209 3.34 11.35 -23.26
CA LYS A 209 2.63 11.66 -24.50
C LYS A 209 3.45 11.40 -25.78
N LYS A 210 4.78 11.28 -25.67
CA LYS A 210 5.66 10.94 -26.80
C LYS A 210 5.52 9.48 -27.22
N GLU A 211 5.11 8.63 -26.28
CA GLU A 211 5.05 7.17 -26.46
C GLU A 211 3.60 6.65 -26.44
N LEU A 212 2.69 7.36 -25.79
CA LEU A 212 1.30 6.96 -25.61
C LEU A 212 0.35 8.07 -26.08
N LYS A 213 -0.75 7.68 -26.72
CA LYS A 213 -1.85 8.59 -27.04
C LYS A 213 -2.68 8.89 -25.79
N ILE A 214 -2.24 9.85 -24.98
CA ILE A 214 -2.91 10.26 -23.75
C ILE A 214 -3.10 11.78 -23.71
N SER A 215 -4.21 12.24 -23.14
CA SER A 215 -4.42 13.66 -22.85
C SER A 215 -3.87 14.01 -21.46
N LYS A 216 -3.66 15.31 -21.22
CA LYS A 216 -3.29 15.83 -19.91
C LYS A 216 -4.35 15.47 -18.86
N ASP A 217 -5.63 15.72 -19.15
CA ASP A 217 -6.71 15.50 -18.18
C ASP A 217 -6.86 14.03 -17.79
N THR A 218 -6.69 13.11 -18.76
CA THR A 218 -6.74 11.68 -18.50
C THR A 218 -5.63 11.25 -17.54
N LEU A 219 -4.40 11.71 -17.74
CA LEU A 219 -3.28 11.38 -16.85
C LEU A 219 -3.50 11.95 -15.45
N TYR A 220 -3.91 13.22 -15.36
CA TYR A 220 -4.10 13.89 -14.06
C TYR A 220 -5.20 13.22 -13.25
N LYS A 221 -6.34 12.89 -13.88
CA LYS A 221 -7.43 12.13 -13.26
C LYS A 221 -6.95 10.77 -12.77
N LEU A 222 -6.22 10.03 -13.61
CA LEU A 222 -5.70 8.72 -13.22
C LEU A 222 -4.74 8.82 -12.02
N LEU A 223 -3.76 9.73 -12.06
CA LEU A 223 -2.80 9.88 -10.95
C LEU A 223 -3.48 10.24 -9.64
N HIS A 224 -4.47 11.14 -9.69
CA HIS A 224 -5.27 11.50 -8.52
C HIS A 224 -6.02 10.28 -7.96
N THR A 225 -6.67 9.48 -8.82
CA THR A 225 -7.32 8.23 -8.41
C THR A 225 -6.32 7.25 -7.77
N LEU A 226 -5.13 7.10 -8.36
CA LEU A 226 -4.10 6.18 -7.85
C LEU A 226 -3.52 6.64 -6.51
N GLU A 227 -3.34 7.94 -6.32
CA GLU A 227 -2.91 8.52 -5.06
C GLU A 227 -4.00 8.37 -3.97
N GLN A 228 -5.26 8.63 -4.32
CA GLN A 228 -6.41 8.42 -3.42
C GLN A 228 -6.52 6.96 -2.95
N GLN A 229 -6.22 6.01 -3.83
CA GLN A 229 -6.21 4.57 -3.52
C GLN A 229 -4.88 4.06 -2.95
N ARG A 230 -3.90 4.94 -2.74
CA ARG A 230 -2.54 4.57 -2.30
C ARG A 230 -1.86 3.53 -3.19
N VAL A 231 -2.22 3.46 -4.47
CA VAL A 231 -1.50 2.67 -5.49
C VAL A 231 -0.15 3.31 -5.79
N LEU A 232 -0.10 4.63 -5.73
CA LEU A 232 1.14 5.42 -5.72
C LEU A 232 1.07 6.52 -4.66
N PHE A 233 2.21 7.14 -4.40
CA PHE A 233 2.39 8.24 -3.47
C PHE A 233 3.21 9.32 -4.15
N LEU A 234 2.78 10.58 -4.04
CA LEU A 234 3.56 11.74 -4.46
C LEU A 234 4.11 12.44 -3.21
N VAL A 235 5.30 12.03 -2.79
CA VAL A 235 5.91 12.53 -1.56
C VAL A 235 6.60 13.87 -1.84
N PRO A 236 6.29 14.93 -1.10
CA PRO A 236 6.91 16.23 -1.33
C PRO A 236 8.43 16.17 -1.11
N ASN A 237 9.16 16.95 -1.89
CA ASN A 237 10.56 17.22 -1.61
C ASN A 237 10.65 18.11 -0.36
N PHE A 238 11.71 17.94 0.43
CA PHE A 238 11.93 18.73 1.65
C PHE A 238 12.25 20.21 1.38
N GLU A 239 12.97 20.51 0.30
CA GLU A 239 13.47 21.85 -0.02
C GLU A 239 12.66 22.55 -1.13
N ASN A 240 12.04 21.79 -2.02
CA ASN A 240 11.39 22.33 -3.21
C ASN A 240 9.99 21.75 -3.46
N ASN A 241 9.27 22.33 -4.42
CA ASN A 241 7.88 21.97 -4.70
C ASN A 241 7.72 20.72 -5.59
N LYS A 242 8.80 19.98 -5.86
CA LYS A 242 8.70 18.72 -6.63
C LYS A 242 8.20 17.61 -5.72
N THR A 243 7.64 16.57 -6.34
CA THR A 243 7.22 15.36 -5.64
C THR A 243 8.01 14.17 -6.17
N LYS A 244 8.36 13.25 -5.28
CA LYS A 244 8.93 11.95 -5.66
C LYS A 244 7.83 10.91 -5.70
N LEU A 245 7.80 10.14 -6.78
CA LEU A 245 6.78 9.10 -7.00
C LEU A 245 7.23 7.79 -6.35
N TYR A 246 6.43 7.26 -5.43
CA TYR A 246 6.60 5.91 -4.89
C TYR A 246 5.39 5.03 -5.24
N LEU A 247 5.60 3.73 -5.41
CA LEU A 247 4.55 2.75 -5.67
C LEU A 247 4.17 2.00 -4.39
N CYS A 248 2.94 1.48 -4.37
CA CYS A 248 2.44 0.63 -3.28
C CYS A 248 3.15 -0.72 -3.14
N ASP A 249 3.70 -1.21 -4.24
CA ASP A 249 4.55 -2.40 -4.31
C ASP A 249 5.83 -2.02 -5.03
N PHE A 250 6.93 -1.99 -4.25
CA PHE A 250 8.25 -1.58 -4.70
C PHE A 250 8.82 -2.50 -5.80
N ALA A 251 8.31 -3.72 -5.93
CA ALA A 251 8.78 -4.70 -6.90
C ALA A 251 8.02 -4.67 -8.24
N LEU A 252 6.99 -3.82 -8.39
CA LEU A 252 6.27 -3.68 -9.68
C LEU A 252 7.20 -3.43 -10.88
N PRO A 253 8.29 -2.62 -10.78
CA PRO A 253 9.20 -2.44 -11.90
C PRO A 253 9.85 -3.74 -12.39
N TYR A 254 10.10 -4.73 -11.53
CA TYR A 254 10.63 -6.03 -11.96
C TYR A 254 9.67 -6.77 -12.91
N SER A 255 8.36 -6.51 -12.81
CA SER A 255 7.35 -7.17 -13.64
C SER A 255 6.90 -6.32 -14.83
N LEU A 256 7.08 -5.00 -14.80
CA LEU A 256 6.46 -4.07 -15.75
C LEU A 256 7.46 -3.22 -16.56
N THR A 257 8.76 -3.30 -16.25
CA THR A 257 9.79 -2.50 -16.91
C THR A 257 10.94 -3.38 -17.40
N SER A 258 11.63 -2.96 -18.47
CA SER A 258 12.77 -3.68 -19.02
C SER A 258 14.08 -3.44 -18.25
N SER A 259 14.17 -2.34 -17.50
CA SER A 259 15.39 -1.90 -16.79
C SER A 259 15.08 -1.42 -15.36
N PRO A 260 14.63 -2.32 -14.46
CA PRO A 260 14.38 -1.98 -13.07
C PRO A 260 15.67 -1.55 -12.36
N SER A 261 15.61 -0.44 -11.61
CA SER A 261 16.73 0.03 -10.78
C SER A 261 16.61 -0.52 -9.36
N LEU A 262 17.57 -1.34 -8.95
CA LEU A 262 17.64 -1.87 -7.57
C LEU A 262 17.70 -0.74 -6.52
N LEU A 263 18.41 0.35 -6.81
CA LEU A 263 18.48 1.50 -5.90
C LEU A 263 17.10 2.13 -5.68
N ASN A 264 16.33 2.32 -6.76
CA ASN A 264 14.98 2.90 -6.67
C ASN A 264 14.01 1.94 -5.98
N ILE A 265 14.16 0.65 -6.19
CA ILE A 265 13.36 -0.40 -5.57
C ILE A 265 13.62 -0.45 -4.06
N PHE A 266 14.89 -0.43 -3.66
CA PHE A 266 15.28 -0.40 -2.27
C PHE A 266 14.80 0.88 -1.56
N GLU A 267 14.96 2.04 -2.19
CA GLU A 267 14.45 3.32 -1.64
C GLU A 267 12.93 3.27 -1.42
N ASN A 268 12.16 2.77 -2.40
CA ASN A 268 10.70 2.64 -2.27
C ASN A 268 10.30 1.64 -1.18
N MET A 269 11.07 0.56 -1.02
CA MET A 269 10.83 -0.43 0.03
C MET A 269 10.97 0.20 1.41
N VAL A 270 12.03 0.98 1.64
CA VAL A 270 12.24 1.73 2.90
C VAL A 270 11.14 2.77 3.11
N PHE A 271 10.74 3.50 2.06
CA PHE A 271 9.62 4.45 2.12
C PHE A 271 8.33 3.78 2.65
N LEU A 272 7.99 2.60 2.13
CA LEU A 272 6.74 1.93 2.54
C LEU A 272 6.78 1.44 3.99
N GLU A 273 7.95 1.01 4.50
CA GLU A 273 8.13 0.70 5.92
C GLU A 273 7.89 1.96 6.77
N LEU A 274 8.53 3.07 6.43
CA LEU A 274 8.35 4.35 7.13
C LEU A 274 6.88 4.80 7.11
N TYR A 275 6.26 4.80 5.93
CA TYR A 275 4.88 5.26 5.75
C TYR A 275 3.90 4.43 6.57
N LYS A 276 4.06 3.10 6.58
CA LYS A 276 3.16 2.20 7.30
C LYS A 276 3.32 2.28 8.81
N GLN A 277 4.53 2.52 9.30
CA GLN A 277 4.87 2.45 10.72
C GLN A 277 4.76 3.79 11.44
N PHE A 278 4.76 4.89 10.69
CA PHE A 278 4.64 6.25 11.22
C PHE A 278 3.47 7.04 10.60
N PRO A 279 2.22 6.55 10.69
CA PRO A 279 1.06 7.17 10.04
C PRO A 279 0.75 8.60 10.52
N ASN A 280 1.22 8.96 11.71
CA ASN A 280 1.04 10.29 12.31
C ASN A 280 2.20 11.27 12.02
N HIS A 281 3.17 10.88 11.18
CA HIS A 281 4.29 11.72 10.80
C HIS A 281 4.13 12.20 9.36
N LYS A 282 4.56 13.44 9.11
CA LYS A 282 4.74 13.92 7.74
C LYS A 282 6.08 13.38 7.25
N LEU A 283 6.06 12.78 6.07
CA LEU A 283 7.26 12.31 5.40
C LEU A 283 7.60 13.23 4.22
N TYR A 284 8.84 13.69 4.20
CA TYR A 284 9.43 14.37 3.05
C TYR A 284 10.52 13.51 2.45
N SER A 285 10.76 13.70 1.16
CA SER A 285 11.87 13.07 0.44
C SER A 285 12.90 14.13 0.06
N HIS A 286 14.15 13.72 -0.12
CA HIS A 286 15.18 14.52 -0.75
C HIS A 286 15.95 13.61 -1.74
N ASP A 287 16.92 14.18 -2.46
CA ASP A 287 17.76 13.42 -3.39
C ASP A 287 18.54 12.31 -2.66
N ASN A 288 19.04 11.34 -3.43
CA ASN A 288 19.91 10.27 -2.93
C ASN A 288 19.32 9.40 -1.80
N GLY A 289 18.00 9.20 -1.79
CA GLY A 289 17.32 8.32 -0.85
C GLY A 289 17.19 8.89 0.57
N ILE A 290 17.31 10.21 0.74
CA ILE A 290 17.08 10.86 2.02
C ILE A 290 15.57 11.01 2.29
N PHE A 291 15.15 10.62 3.49
CA PHE A 291 13.81 10.78 4.03
C PHE A 291 13.85 11.61 5.30
N ILE A 292 12.86 12.47 5.48
CA ILE A 292 12.73 13.31 6.66
C ILE A 292 11.39 13.05 7.32
N LEU A 293 11.43 12.65 8.58
CA LEU A 293 10.25 12.45 9.40
C LEU A 293 10.04 13.67 10.28
N CYS A 294 8.86 14.28 10.13
CA CYS A 294 8.43 15.41 10.96
C CYS A 294 7.20 15.03 11.77
N LYS A 295 7.21 15.37 13.07
CA LYS A 295 6.04 15.31 13.95
C LYS A 295 5.73 16.71 14.45
N ASN A 296 4.47 17.15 14.37
CA ASN A 296 4.06 18.50 14.80
C ASN A 296 4.90 19.63 14.18
N ASN A 297 5.33 19.45 12.92
CA ASN A 297 6.23 20.36 12.17
C ASN A 297 7.64 20.52 12.76
N ALA A 298 8.04 19.72 13.74
CA ALA A 298 9.42 19.61 14.18
C ALA A 298 10.13 18.48 13.44
N ASN A 299 11.34 18.76 12.94
CA ASN A 299 12.24 17.78 12.34
C ASN A 299 12.69 16.80 13.43
N GLN A 300 12.39 15.52 13.27
CA GLN A 300 12.76 14.51 14.27
C GLN A 300 13.97 13.69 13.84
N LEU A 301 13.99 13.28 12.57
CA LEU A 301 14.94 12.30 12.07
C LEU A 301 15.19 12.51 10.58
N ALA A 302 16.45 12.39 10.17
CA ALA A 302 16.82 12.13 8.78
C ALA A 302 17.22 10.66 8.60
N LEU A 303 16.71 10.02 7.56
CA LEU A 303 17.04 8.65 7.20
C LEU A 303 17.62 8.60 5.79
N ILE A 304 18.76 7.95 5.60
CA ILE A 304 19.42 7.75 4.31
C ILE A 304 19.19 6.30 3.88
N ALA A 305 18.37 6.08 2.85
CA ALA A 305 18.09 4.77 2.29
C ALA A 305 18.92 4.52 1.02
N HIS A 306 19.89 3.62 1.10
CA HIS A 306 20.72 3.28 -0.06
C HIS A 306 21.17 1.82 0.00
N ALA A 307 21.00 1.05 -1.08
CA ALA A 307 21.25 -0.39 -1.05
C ALA A 307 22.72 -0.73 -0.71
N PHE A 308 23.67 -0.01 -1.34
CA PHE A 308 25.12 -0.22 -1.21
C PHE A 308 25.85 1.13 -1.11
N PRO A 309 25.76 1.84 0.02
CA PRO A 309 26.36 3.15 0.15
C PRO A 309 27.89 3.05 0.23
N THR A 310 28.60 3.85 -0.56
CA THR A 310 30.07 4.00 -0.42
C THR A 310 30.40 4.99 0.69
N PRO A 311 31.61 4.94 1.29
CA PRO A 311 32.02 5.91 2.31
C PRO A 311 31.89 7.36 1.83
N HIS A 312 32.38 7.66 0.63
CA HIS A 312 32.27 8.99 0.02
C HIS A 312 30.82 9.46 -0.18
N PHE A 313 29.93 8.55 -0.58
CA PHE A 313 28.51 8.86 -0.70
C PHE A 313 27.91 9.24 0.66
N LEU A 314 28.22 8.46 1.71
CA LEU A 314 27.73 8.72 3.06
C LEU A 314 28.26 10.03 3.62
N GLU A 315 29.56 10.30 3.48
CA GLU A 315 30.16 11.57 3.93
C GLU A 315 29.40 12.77 3.36
N LYS A 316 29.09 12.75 2.06
CA LYS A 316 28.33 13.80 1.40
C LYS A 316 26.90 13.93 1.94
N GLN A 317 26.18 12.82 2.12
CA GLN A 317 24.79 12.87 2.63
C GLN A 317 24.74 13.28 4.10
N LEU A 318 25.68 12.79 4.92
CA LEU A 318 25.79 13.14 6.34
C LEU A 318 26.13 14.62 6.53
N LEU A 319 27.00 15.18 5.67
CA LEU A 319 27.29 16.60 5.67
C LEU A 319 26.03 17.42 5.38
N TRP A 320 25.28 17.07 4.32
CA TRP A 320 24.01 17.73 4.00
C TRP A 320 23.02 17.66 5.17
N CYS A 321 22.87 16.50 5.81
CA CYS A 321 21.99 16.35 6.98
C CYS A 321 22.40 17.30 8.12
N LYS A 322 23.70 17.40 8.42
CA LYS A 322 24.21 18.28 9.48
C LYS A 322 24.00 19.75 9.16
N GLU A 323 24.25 20.16 7.91
CA GLU A 323 24.01 21.54 7.43
C GLU A 323 22.55 21.95 7.56
N HIS A 324 21.62 21.00 7.48
CA HIS A 324 20.18 21.21 7.63
C HIS A 324 19.66 20.93 9.06
N GLY A 325 20.57 20.82 10.05
CA GLY A 325 20.23 20.70 11.46
C GLY A 325 19.73 19.31 11.89
N PHE A 326 19.97 18.27 11.10
CA PHE A 326 19.67 16.89 11.48
C PHE A 326 20.86 16.27 12.22
N PHE A 327 20.67 15.99 13.51
CA PHE A 327 21.66 15.33 14.36
C PHE A 327 21.32 13.88 14.68
N ASN A 328 20.02 13.52 14.66
CA ASN A 328 19.60 12.14 14.66
C ASN A 328 19.53 11.66 13.20
N ILE A 329 20.54 10.88 12.78
CA ILE A 329 20.66 10.38 11.42
C ILE A 329 20.74 8.86 11.44
N ILE A 330 19.93 8.23 10.59
CA ILE A 330 19.93 6.78 10.40
C ILE A 330 20.27 6.45 8.96
N VAL A 331 21.14 5.46 8.77
CA VAL A 331 21.45 4.91 7.45
C VAL A 331 20.86 3.51 7.37
N VAL A 332 20.09 3.24 6.32
CA VAL A 332 19.51 1.92 6.03
C VAL A 332 20.07 1.42 4.71
N SER A 333 20.65 0.22 4.73
CA SER A 333 21.21 -0.46 3.56
C SER A 333 20.92 -1.97 3.57
N ILE A 334 21.31 -2.67 2.50
CA ILE A 334 21.19 -4.14 2.47
C ILE A 334 22.14 -4.78 3.49
N ASN A 335 23.38 -4.28 3.53
CA ASN A 335 24.40 -4.73 4.47
C ASN A 335 24.79 -3.54 5.35
N ALA A 336 24.69 -3.69 6.67
CA ALA A 336 25.27 -2.75 7.60
C ALA A 336 26.66 -3.25 8.03
N PRO A 337 27.71 -2.42 7.95
CA PRO A 337 28.97 -2.73 8.58
C PRO A 337 28.79 -2.73 10.10
N THR A 338 29.56 -3.55 10.81
CA THR A 338 29.76 -3.38 12.26
C THR A 338 30.45 -2.04 12.47
N LEU A 339 29.70 -1.05 12.94
CA LEU A 339 30.24 0.25 13.32
C LEU A 339 30.77 0.21 14.75
N ALA A 340 31.77 1.04 15.03
CA ALA A 340 32.20 1.34 16.39
C ALA A 340 31.12 2.17 17.12
N ASP A 341 31.02 2.01 18.44
CA ASP A 341 29.99 2.60 19.31
C ASP A 341 29.88 4.15 19.28
N ASN A 342 30.80 4.86 18.61
CA ASN A 342 30.87 6.33 18.55
C ASN A 342 30.63 6.93 17.15
N SER A 343 29.89 6.24 16.28
CA SER A 343 29.54 6.78 14.95
C SER A 343 28.57 7.98 15.06
N PRO A 344 28.71 9.04 14.25
CA PRO A 344 27.80 10.20 14.25
C PRO A 344 26.40 9.89 13.66
N TYR A 345 26.13 8.62 13.34
CA TYR A 345 24.86 8.12 12.82
C TYR A 345 24.71 6.64 13.18
N LYS A 346 23.46 6.17 13.25
CA LYS A 346 23.12 4.74 13.44
C LYS A 346 22.94 4.08 12.09
N HIS A 347 23.67 3.00 11.81
CA HIS A 347 23.53 2.24 10.55
C HIS A 347 22.86 0.90 10.82
N LEU A 348 21.75 0.68 10.15
CA LEU A 348 20.99 -0.56 10.25
C LEU A 348 20.96 -1.24 8.88
N ASN A 349 21.05 -2.58 8.87
CA ASN A 349 20.62 -3.31 7.69
C ASN A 349 19.09 -3.26 7.64
N PHE A 350 18.51 -3.48 6.46
CA PHE A 350 17.07 -3.39 6.26
C PHE A 350 16.26 -4.33 7.17
N ILE A 351 16.79 -5.53 7.46
CA ILE A 351 16.11 -6.53 8.30
C ILE A 351 15.94 -5.98 9.72
N ASP A 352 17.01 -5.47 10.32
CA ASP A 352 16.97 -4.94 11.68
C ASP A 352 16.13 -3.66 11.75
N PHE A 353 16.27 -2.79 10.74
CA PHE A 353 15.44 -1.58 10.59
C PHE A 353 13.94 -1.91 10.55
N SER A 354 13.53 -2.90 9.75
CA SER A 354 12.11 -3.21 9.55
C SER A 354 11.46 -3.99 10.70
N LEU A 355 12.24 -4.77 11.46
CA LEU A 355 11.72 -5.54 12.60
C LEU A 355 11.50 -4.68 13.85
N ASP A 356 12.35 -3.67 14.06
CA ASP A 356 12.32 -2.77 15.23
C ASP A 356 12.33 -1.29 14.83
N ILE A 357 11.53 -0.94 13.82
CA ILE A 357 11.51 0.41 13.25
C ILE A 357 11.16 1.50 14.28
N GLN A 358 10.42 1.21 15.35
CA GLN A 358 10.03 2.23 16.34
C GLN A 358 11.23 2.71 17.16
N SER A 359 12.29 1.91 17.30
CA SER A 359 13.52 2.31 18.02
C SER A 359 14.38 3.32 17.27
N ILE A 360 13.94 3.80 16.11
CA ILE A 360 14.61 4.86 15.36
C ILE A 360 14.27 6.27 15.88
N LEU A 361 13.17 6.41 16.64
CA LEU A 361 12.73 7.67 17.23
C LEU A 361 13.20 7.87 18.67
N VAL A 362 13.76 6.83 19.28
CA VAL A 362 14.38 6.83 20.61
C VAL A 362 15.87 7.05 20.42
#